data_AF-A0A5A8AE56-F1
#
_entry.id   AF-A0A5A8AE56-F1
#
_cell.length_a   1.000
_cell.length_b   1.000
_cell.length_c   1.000
_cell.angle_alpha   90.00
_cell.angle_beta   90.00
_cell.angle_gamma   90.00
#
_symmetry.space_group_name_H-M   'P 1'
#
loop_
_entity.id
_entity.type
_entity.pdbx_description
1 polymer ?
#
loop_
_entity_poly.entity_id
_entity_poly.type
_entity_poly.pdbx_seq_one_letter_code
_entity_poly.pdbx_strand_id
1 'polypeptide(L)'
;MKTSAETFNHHPEVKTTNKILSRSFAPYESAVIGIHFSDFKDDSALLIIKNDRGESAQFSWQQNIVSSHIEKGYFKEVMNDLGITVHHREDSITIINGGAQQFLTAELKV
;
A
#
# COMPACT_ATOMS: atom_id res chain seq x y z
N MET A 1 -9.75 47.79 10.07
CA MET A 1 -10.46 46.97 9.09
C MET A 1 -9.69 47.01 7.77
N LYS A 2 -8.91 45.96 7.48
CA LYS A 2 -8.53 45.44 6.15
C LYS A 2 -7.79 44.11 6.39
N THR A 3 -8.11 43.13 5.58
CA THR A 3 -8.09 41.69 5.85
C THR A 3 -6.86 41.00 5.28
N SER A 4 -6.45 39.95 5.98
CA SER A 4 -5.77 38.69 5.59
C SER A 4 -5.17 38.52 4.20
N ALA A 5 -3.95 37.98 4.17
CA ALA A 5 -3.55 36.89 3.28
C ALA A 5 -2.39 36.11 3.91
N GLU A 6 -2.70 35.20 4.84
CA GLU A 6 -1.77 34.15 5.23
C GLU A 6 -1.52 33.27 4.02
N THR A 7 -0.29 33.31 3.50
CA THR A 7 0.13 32.46 2.39
C THR A 7 0.42 31.07 2.98
N PHE A 8 -0.56 30.16 2.88
CA PHE A 8 -0.34 28.75 3.18
C PHE A 8 0.63 28.17 2.15
N ASN A 9 1.91 28.14 2.49
CA ASN A 9 2.88 27.31 1.77
C ASN A 9 2.52 25.85 2.04
N HIS A 10 1.71 25.24 1.18
CA HIS A 10 1.64 23.79 1.11
C HIS A 10 3.01 23.28 0.66
N HIS A 11 3.81 22.85 1.64
CA HIS A 11 4.89 21.91 1.40
C HIS A 11 4.26 20.69 0.73
N PRO A 12 4.66 20.29 -0.49
CA PRO A 12 4.24 19.00 -1.02
C PRO A 12 4.77 17.94 -0.04
N GLU A 13 3.87 17.15 0.55
CA GLU A 13 4.27 15.94 1.27
C GLU A 13 5.17 15.12 0.35
N VAL A 14 6.42 14.91 0.77
CA VAL A 14 7.37 14.10 0.04
C VAL A 14 6.92 12.66 0.18
N LYS A 15 6.14 12.17 -0.79
CA LYS A 15 5.75 10.77 -0.84
C LYS A 15 6.98 9.89 -1.05
N THR A 16 7.39 9.16 -0.03
CA THR A 16 8.52 8.22 -0.12
C THR A 16 8.03 6.97 -0.83
N THR A 17 8.69 6.60 -1.93
CA THR A 17 8.39 5.35 -2.64
C THR A 17 9.44 4.31 -2.27
N ASN A 18 9.02 3.25 -1.57
CA ASN A 18 9.87 2.14 -1.17
C ASN A 18 9.55 0.92 -2.03
N LYS A 19 10.54 0.40 -2.77
CA LYS A 19 10.42 -0.88 -3.47
C LYS A 19 10.56 -2.01 -2.45
N ILE A 20 9.50 -2.79 -2.26
CA ILE A 20 9.41 -3.80 -1.19
C ILE A 20 9.42 -5.25 -1.69
N LEU A 21 9.20 -5.47 -3.00
CA LEU A 21 9.16 -6.80 -3.61
C LEU A 21 9.58 -6.72 -5.08
N SER A 22 10.29 -7.75 -5.56
CA SER A 22 10.71 -7.88 -6.97
C SER A 22 11.16 -9.31 -7.27
N ARG A 23 10.23 -10.22 -7.57
CA ARG A 23 10.56 -11.62 -7.84
C ARG A 23 9.45 -12.34 -8.59
N SER A 24 9.75 -13.53 -9.11
CA SER A 24 8.75 -14.46 -9.65
C SER A 24 7.95 -15.12 -8.52
N PHE A 25 6.66 -15.35 -8.80
CA PHE A 25 5.73 -16.10 -7.97
C PHE A 25 5.11 -17.24 -8.76
N ALA A 26 5.08 -18.43 -8.17
CA ALA A 26 4.25 -19.54 -8.63
C ALA A 26 2.75 -19.25 -8.34
N PRO A 27 1.81 -19.99 -8.95
CA PRO A 27 0.40 -19.91 -8.60
C PRO A 27 0.16 -20.08 -7.10
N TYR A 28 -0.62 -19.18 -6.50
CA TYR A 28 -0.96 -19.19 -5.06
C TYR A 28 0.23 -19.08 -4.10
N GLU A 29 1.43 -18.79 -4.59
CA GLU A 29 2.58 -18.52 -3.74
C GLU A 29 2.39 -17.23 -2.95
N SER A 30 2.89 -17.21 -1.72
CA SER A 30 2.84 -16.03 -0.86
C SER A 30 4.22 -15.49 -0.50
N ALA A 31 4.27 -14.19 -0.18
CA ALA A 31 5.42 -13.54 0.42
C ALA A 31 4.96 -12.69 1.60
N VAL A 32 5.73 -12.73 2.69
CA VAL A 32 5.54 -11.86 3.86
C VAL A 32 6.58 -10.74 3.78
N ILE A 33 6.11 -9.51 3.93
CA ILE A 33 6.93 -8.30 3.88
C ILE A 33 6.69 -7.51 5.17
N GLY A 34 7.77 -7.23 5.91
CA GLY A 34 7.71 -6.35 7.09
C GLY A 34 7.46 -4.91 6.68
N ILE A 35 6.52 -4.24 7.36
CA ILE A 35 6.14 -2.85 7.11
C ILE A 35 5.97 -2.12 8.45
N HIS A 36 6.60 -0.95 8.58
CA HIS A 36 6.39 -0.06 9.72
C HIS A 36 5.20 0.86 9.47
N PHE A 37 4.01 0.44 9.89
CA PHE A 37 2.76 1.21 9.69
C PHE A 37 2.66 2.47 10.54
N SER A 38 3.59 2.71 11.49
CA SER A 38 3.63 3.94 12.30
C SER A 38 3.78 5.20 11.47
N ASP A 39 4.32 5.08 10.26
CA ASP A 39 4.64 6.21 9.40
C ASP A 39 3.45 6.61 8.51
N PHE A 40 2.36 5.83 8.54
CA PHE A 40 1.21 6.04 7.67
C PHE A 40 0.28 7.05 8.33
N LYS A 41 0.33 8.30 7.87
CA LYS A 41 -0.59 9.35 8.30
C LYS A 41 -1.78 9.38 7.34
N ASP A 42 -3.01 9.41 7.86
CA ASP A 42 -4.25 9.77 7.16
C ASP A 42 -4.42 9.18 5.74
N ASP A 43 -4.79 7.89 5.62
CA ASP A 43 -5.19 7.18 4.38
C ASP A 43 -4.30 7.38 3.12
N SER A 44 -3.11 7.96 3.29
CA SER A 44 -2.27 8.46 2.20
C SER A 44 -1.39 7.37 1.58
N ALA A 45 -1.23 6.25 2.30
CA ALA A 45 -0.35 5.18 1.90
C ALA A 45 -0.99 4.32 0.80
N LEU A 46 -0.20 4.03 -0.23
CA LEU A 46 -0.62 3.30 -1.41
C LEU A 46 0.35 2.17 -1.73
N LEU A 47 -0.17 0.96 -1.77
CA LEU A 47 0.53 -0.23 -2.26
C LEU A 47 0.19 -0.43 -3.73
N ILE A 48 1.21 -0.37 -4.58
CA ILE A 48 1.08 -0.61 -6.02
C ILE A 48 1.88 -1.86 -6.37
N ILE A 49 1.23 -2.82 -7.00
CA ILE A 49 1.84 -4.07 -7.46
C ILE A 49 1.66 -4.15 -8.97
N LYS A 50 2.73 -4.49 -9.68
CA LYS A 50 2.76 -4.59 -11.15
C LYS A 50 3.42 -5.89 -11.57
N ASN A 51 3.00 -6.41 -12.72
CA ASN A 51 3.72 -7.46 -13.42
C ASN A 51 4.43 -6.94 -14.67
N ASP A 52 5.12 -7.84 -15.36
CA ASP A 52 5.86 -7.57 -16.61
C ASP A 52 4.95 -7.42 -17.84
N ARG A 53 3.67 -7.75 -17.73
CA ARG A 53 2.64 -7.58 -18.78
C ARG A 53 1.95 -6.21 -18.75
N GLY A 54 2.31 -5.36 -17.79
CA GLY A 54 1.71 -4.03 -17.61
C GLY A 54 0.39 -4.03 -16.84
N GLU A 55 -0.04 -5.18 -16.31
CA GLU A 55 -1.20 -5.29 -15.43
C GLU A 55 -0.81 -4.80 -14.02
N SER A 56 -1.79 -4.33 -13.25
CA SER A 56 -1.53 -3.81 -11.90
C SER A 56 -2.65 -4.10 -10.91
N ALA A 57 -2.27 -4.09 -9.64
CA ALA A 57 -3.18 -4.06 -8.51
C ALA A 57 -2.77 -2.92 -7.58
N GLN A 58 -3.76 -2.24 -7.02
CA GLN A 58 -3.59 -1.07 -6.19
C GLN A 58 -4.45 -1.20 -4.94
N PHE A 59 -3.82 -0.95 -3.78
CA PHE A 59 -4.48 -0.99 -2.49
C PHE A 59 -4.18 0.30 -1.73
N SER A 60 -5.20 0.91 -1.13
CA SER A 60 -5.09 2.10 -0.29
C SER A 60 -5.15 1.71 1.18
N TRP A 61 -4.25 2.27 1.99
CA TRP A 61 -4.35 2.14 3.43
C TRP A 61 -5.63 2.81 3.93
N GLN A 62 -6.29 2.14 4.87
CA GLN A 62 -7.47 2.64 5.57
C GLN A 62 -7.22 2.49 7.06
N GLN A 63 -7.11 3.61 7.77
CA GLN A 63 -6.91 3.58 9.21
C GLN A 63 -8.17 3.07 9.91
N ASN A 64 -8.02 2.23 10.94
CA ASN A 64 -9.15 1.81 11.75
C ASN A 64 -9.48 2.87 12.80
N ILE A 65 -10.61 3.55 12.65
CA ILE A 65 -11.03 4.67 13.52
C ILE A 65 -11.72 4.14 14.80
N VAL A 66 -12.11 2.85 14.87
CA VAL A 66 -13.14 2.38 15.81
C VAL A 66 -12.61 1.94 17.17
N SER A 67 -11.33 1.58 17.34
CA SER A 67 -10.72 1.51 18.68
C SER A 67 -9.20 1.37 18.62
N SER A 68 -8.50 1.87 19.64
CA SER A 68 -7.04 1.77 19.81
C SER A 68 -6.51 0.34 20.06
N HIS A 69 -7.40 -0.66 20.07
CA HIS A 69 -7.11 -2.06 20.45
C HIS A 69 -7.27 -3.05 19.28
N ILE A 70 -7.62 -2.57 18.08
CA ILE A 70 -7.75 -3.37 16.86
C ILE A 70 -6.65 -2.90 15.89
N GLU A 71 -6.16 -3.81 15.04
CA GLU A 71 -5.23 -3.53 13.93
C GLU A 71 -5.33 -2.09 13.41
N LYS A 72 -4.20 -1.38 13.37
CA LYS A 72 -4.11 0.07 13.11
C LYS A 72 -4.77 0.51 11.80
N GLY A 73 -4.99 -0.41 10.88
CA GLY A 73 -5.69 -0.22 9.63
C GLY A 73 -5.61 -1.47 8.77
N TYR A 74 -6.01 -1.36 7.52
CA TYR A 74 -5.84 -2.42 6.52
C TYR A 74 -5.67 -1.83 5.12
N PHE A 75 -5.09 -2.61 4.21
CA PHE A 75 -5.06 -2.27 2.79
C PHE A 75 -6.39 -2.66 2.14
N LYS A 76 -7.16 -1.65 1.72
CA LYS A 76 -8.38 -1.82 0.96
C LYS A 76 -8.06 -1.88 -0.54
N GLU A 77 -8.60 -2.87 -1.23
CA GLU A 77 -8.47 -2.97 -2.69
C GLU A 77 -9.15 -1.80 -3.39
N VAL A 78 -8.42 -1.18 -4.33
CA VAL A 78 -8.92 -0.13 -5.24
C VAL A 78 -9.17 -0.71 -6.63
N MET A 79 -8.19 -1.46 -7.14
CA MET A 79 -8.26 -2.21 -8.40
C MET A 79 -7.31 -3.40 -8.32
N ASN A 80 -7.60 -4.48 -9.05
CA ASN A 80 -6.82 -5.70 -8.98
C ASN A 80 -6.95 -6.53 -10.26
N ASP A 81 -6.21 -6.11 -11.29
CA ASP A 81 -6.18 -6.84 -12.57
C ASP A 81 -5.26 -8.07 -12.50
N LEU A 82 -4.48 -8.20 -11.43
CA LEU A 82 -3.50 -9.28 -11.22
C LEU A 82 -4.09 -10.53 -10.57
N GLY A 83 -5.28 -10.40 -9.94
CA GLY A 83 -5.91 -11.46 -9.16
C GLY A 83 -5.13 -11.85 -7.90
N ILE A 84 -4.44 -10.88 -7.28
CA ILE A 84 -3.63 -11.10 -6.07
C ILE A 84 -4.41 -10.77 -4.80
N THR A 85 -4.04 -11.36 -3.66
CA THR A 85 -4.65 -11.02 -2.36
C THR A 85 -3.62 -10.39 -1.45
N VAL A 86 -4.02 -9.34 -0.71
CA VAL A 86 -3.18 -8.70 0.30
C VAL A 86 -3.83 -8.86 1.67
N HIS A 87 -3.13 -9.48 2.60
CA HIS A 87 -3.52 -9.55 4.01
C HIS A 87 -2.62 -8.65 4.85
N HIS A 88 -3.23 -7.90 5.76
CA HIS A 88 -2.53 -7.12 6.76
C HIS A 88 -2.31 -7.95 8.03
N ARG A 89 -1.20 -7.69 8.72
CA ARG A 89 -0.90 -8.08 10.10
C ARG A 89 -0.19 -6.92 10.78
N GLU A 90 -0.07 -6.97 12.10
CA GLU A 90 0.42 -5.87 12.95
C GLU A 90 1.69 -5.14 12.45
N ASP A 91 2.67 -5.87 11.90
CA ASP A 91 3.98 -5.35 11.45
C ASP A 91 4.36 -5.80 10.03
N SER A 92 3.42 -6.39 9.29
CA SER A 92 3.69 -7.00 8.00
C SER A 92 2.47 -7.06 7.10
N ILE A 93 2.73 -7.26 5.80
CA ILE A 93 1.71 -7.70 4.84
C ILE A 93 2.09 -9.05 4.26
N THR A 94 1.07 -9.83 3.91
CA THR A 94 1.21 -11.04 3.10
C THR A 94 0.60 -10.76 1.73
N ILE A 95 1.42 -10.87 0.68
CA ILE A 95 0.97 -10.82 -0.71
C ILE A 95 0.85 -12.26 -1.21
N ILE A 96 -0.31 -12.63 -1.76
CA ILE A 96 -0.59 -13.94 -2.32
C ILE A 96 -0.84 -13.78 -3.81
N ASN A 97 -0.09 -14.50 -4.64
CA ASN A 97 -0.28 -14.49 -6.08
C ASN A 97 -1.58 -15.20 -6.50
N GLY A 98 -2.12 -14.80 -7.65
CA GLY A 98 -3.27 -15.46 -8.26
C GLY A 98 -2.93 -16.85 -8.82
N GLY A 99 -3.85 -17.40 -9.62
CA GLY A 99 -3.77 -18.77 -10.15
C GLY A 99 -2.75 -19.00 -11.28
N ALA A 100 -1.96 -18.00 -11.67
CA ALA A 100 -0.97 -18.10 -12.74
C ALA A 100 0.42 -17.64 -12.25
N GLN A 101 1.49 -18.15 -12.87
CA GLN A 101 2.84 -17.68 -12.60
C GLN A 101 3.02 -16.24 -13.09
N GLN A 102 3.62 -15.38 -12.26
CA GLN A 102 3.82 -13.96 -12.58
C GLN A 102 5.13 -13.44 -11.98
N PHE A 103 5.82 -12.55 -12.69
CA PHE A 103 6.86 -11.72 -12.08
C PHE A 103 6.21 -10.49 -11.46
N LEU A 104 6.38 -10.28 -10.15
CA LEU A 104 5.74 -9.20 -9.41
C LEU A 104 6.77 -8.22 -8.84
N THR A 105 6.48 -6.94 -9.03
CA THR A 105 7.15 -5.82 -8.35
C THR A 105 6.14 -5.06 -7.52
N ALA A 106 6.50 -4.74 -6.27
CA ALA A 106 5.65 -3.96 -5.37
C ALA A 106 6.37 -2.71 -4.88
N GLU A 107 5.64 -1.61 -4.86
CA GLU A 107 6.04 -0.31 -4.36
C GLU A 107 5.04 0.15 -3.30
N LEU A 108 5.56 0.63 -2.18
CA LEU A 108 4.79 1.30 -1.14
C LEU A 108 5.08 2.80 -1.21
N LYS A 109 4.03 3.61 -1.37
CA LYS A 109 4.11 5.07 -1.33
C LYS A 109 3.50 5.54 -0.02
N VAL A 110 4.27 6.26 0.79
CA VAL A 110 3.86 6.86 2.08
C VAL A 110 4.14 8.33 2.10
#